data_AF-A0A8X6G2U0-F1
#
_entry.id   AF-A0A8X6G2U0-F1
#
_cell.length_a   1.000
_cell.length_b   1.000
_cell.length_c   1.000
_cell.angle_alpha   90.00
_cell.angle_beta   90.00
_cell.angle_gamma   90.00
#
_symmetry.space_group_name_H-M   'P 1'
#
loop_
_entity.id
_entity.type
_entity.pdbx_description
1 polymer ?
#
loop_
_entity_poly.entity_id
_entity_poly.type
_entity_poly.pdbx_seq_one_letter_code
_entity_poly.pdbx_strand_id
1 'polypeptide(L)'
;INFECYSQQFKDSHVNGDLLFQLDEDNLNKDTGMVNGIHRKKFLTELTQLKICSDYSSCDPSGLNNFLQKLDKSYSQYTYKMLLNGINLENISSLNKDFLEQCGVINSFHKERIWGMIKDLKSMKDEVLRKSRSNLNKFDVFISYRRSNGSNLASLLKIYLEQRGFSVYLDVESLQTGQFTKNLLDTIKETKNFVLVLSSNALDRCVDDKKCNDWVHRAQVAVRNNISKRWTLLKMMYLKITLS
;
A
#
# COMPACT_ATOMS: atom_id res chain seq x y z
N ILE A 1 9.37 -37.83 26.05
CA ILE A 1 10.68 -37.45 25.45
C ILE A 1 11.78 -37.94 26.40
N ASN A 2 12.82 -38.61 25.90
CA ASN A 2 13.76 -39.41 26.70
C ASN A 2 14.85 -38.57 27.42
N PHE A 3 14.46 -37.54 28.19
CA PHE A 3 15.36 -36.58 28.87
C PHE A 3 15.14 -36.47 30.39
N GLU A 4 14.54 -37.48 31.01
CA GLU A 4 14.14 -37.46 32.43
C GLU A 4 15.32 -37.26 33.40
N CYS A 5 16.53 -37.71 33.01
CA CYS A 5 17.77 -37.51 33.74
C CYS A 5 18.18 -36.04 33.91
N TYR A 6 17.61 -35.11 33.13
CA TYR A 6 17.85 -33.68 33.23
C TYR A 6 16.68 -32.93 33.92
N SER A 7 15.63 -33.64 34.34
CA SER A 7 14.40 -33.00 34.84
C SER A 7 14.60 -32.17 36.12
N GLN A 8 15.50 -32.61 37.00
CA GLN A 8 15.79 -31.90 38.25
C GLN A 8 16.52 -30.59 37.96
N GLN A 9 17.49 -30.59 37.07
CA GLN A 9 18.24 -29.39 36.66
C GLN A 9 17.32 -28.36 36.00
N PHE A 10 16.35 -28.80 35.20
CA PHE A 10 15.36 -27.89 34.62
C PHE A 10 14.44 -27.26 35.67
N LYS A 11 14.08 -28.01 36.73
CA LYS A 11 13.29 -27.50 37.86
C LYS A 11 14.10 -26.52 38.70
N ASP A 12 15.35 -26.86 39.01
CA ASP A 12 16.26 -26.05 39.82
C ASP A 12 16.60 -24.73 39.11
N SER A 13 16.75 -24.76 37.78
CA SER A 13 16.93 -23.56 36.94
C SER A 13 15.62 -22.84 36.60
N HIS A 14 14.49 -23.26 37.18
CA HIS A 14 13.16 -22.66 37.01
C HIS A 14 12.75 -22.44 35.54
N VAL A 15 13.09 -23.39 34.66
CA VAL A 15 12.77 -23.32 33.24
C VAL A 15 11.25 -23.45 33.04
N ASN A 16 10.59 -22.36 32.65
CA ASN A 16 9.19 -22.33 32.25
C ASN A 16 9.03 -22.49 30.72
N GLY A 17 7.79 -22.43 30.20
CA GLY A 17 7.52 -22.55 28.76
C GLY A 17 8.23 -21.48 27.91
N ASP A 18 8.26 -20.24 28.40
CA ASP A 18 8.87 -19.13 27.67
C ASP A 18 10.40 -19.24 27.62
N LEU A 19 11.03 -19.64 28.73
CA LEU A 19 12.46 -19.91 28.81
C LEU A 19 12.83 -21.14 27.98
N LEU A 20 12.01 -22.19 28.02
CA LEU A 20 12.21 -23.41 27.24
C LEU A 20 12.35 -23.11 25.74
N PHE A 21 11.51 -22.20 25.22
CA PHE A 21 11.54 -21.84 23.79
C PHE A 21 12.74 -20.97 23.42
N GLN A 22 13.44 -20.41 24.42
CA GLN A 22 14.61 -19.54 24.25
C GLN A 22 15.94 -20.25 24.50
N LEU A 23 15.94 -21.47 25.06
CA LEU A 23 17.16 -22.21 25.35
C LEU A 23 18.04 -22.39 24.10
N ASP A 24 19.31 -22.08 24.27
CA ASP A 24 20.37 -22.35 23.29
C ASP A 24 21.32 -23.46 23.76
N GLU A 25 22.33 -23.76 22.94
CA GLU A 25 23.30 -24.80 23.26
C GLU A 25 24.14 -24.47 24.51
N ASP A 26 24.40 -23.19 24.76
CA ASP A 26 25.17 -22.73 25.91
C ASP A 26 24.38 -22.90 27.20
N ASN A 27 23.10 -22.53 27.21
CA ASN A 27 22.22 -22.76 28.36
C ASN A 27 22.12 -24.25 28.69
N LEU A 28 21.96 -25.10 27.68
CA LEU A 28 21.89 -26.53 27.89
C LEU A 28 23.18 -27.08 28.50
N ASN A 29 24.34 -26.59 28.06
CA ASN A 29 25.62 -27.05 28.58
C ASN A 29 25.90 -26.54 30.01
N LYS A 30 25.78 -25.22 30.23
CA LYS A 30 26.22 -24.55 31.47
C LYS A 30 25.18 -24.62 32.58
N ASP A 31 23.90 -24.47 32.25
CA ASP A 31 22.83 -24.28 33.24
C ASP A 31 22.06 -25.58 33.52
N THR A 32 21.97 -26.48 32.53
CA THR A 32 21.24 -27.76 32.66
C THR A 32 22.15 -28.98 32.81
N GLY A 33 23.47 -28.80 32.66
CA GLY A 33 24.46 -29.88 32.77
C GLY A 33 24.47 -30.88 31.62
N MET A 34 23.87 -30.55 30.46
CA MET A 34 23.93 -31.39 29.26
C MET A 34 25.30 -31.28 28.57
N VAL A 35 26.33 -31.90 29.14
CA VAL A 35 27.71 -31.82 28.61
C VAL A 35 27.86 -32.57 27.27
N ASN A 36 27.10 -33.64 27.05
CA ASN A 36 27.14 -34.41 25.80
C ASN A 36 26.48 -33.64 24.65
N GLY A 37 27.27 -33.24 23.65
CA GLY A 37 26.78 -32.51 22.49
C GLY A 37 25.76 -33.26 21.63
N ILE A 38 25.79 -34.60 21.61
CA ILE A 38 24.78 -35.41 20.92
C ILE A 38 23.43 -35.33 21.65
N HIS A 39 23.43 -35.35 22.98
CA HIS A 39 22.21 -35.17 23.76
C HIS A 39 21.63 -33.77 23.56
N ARG A 40 22.47 -32.73 23.56
CA ARG A 40 22.03 -31.35 23.24
C ARG A 40 21.42 -31.26 21.85
N LYS A 41 22.06 -31.84 20.82
CA LYS A 41 21.51 -31.86 19.45
C LYS A 41 20.16 -32.58 19.38
N LYS A 42 20.01 -33.73 20.04
CA LYS A 42 18.72 -34.44 20.14
C LYS A 42 17.67 -33.58 20.84
N PHE A 43 18.03 -32.95 21.96
CA PHE A 43 17.13 -32.08 22.71
C PHE A 43 16.65 -30.90 21.87
N LEU A 44 17.57 -30.18 21.21
CA LEU A 44 17.24 -29.06 20.33
C LEU A 44 16.39 -29.50 19.13
N THR A 45 16.58 -30.73 18.64
CA THR A 45 15.73 -31.30 17.58
C THR A 45 14.30 -31.52 18.08
N GLU A 46 14.13 -32.12 19.26
CA GLU A 46 12.82 -32.32 19.89
C GLU A 46 12.14 -30.99 20.24
N LEU A 47 12.91 -30.02 20.73
CA LEU A 47 12.43 -28.66 20.98
C LEU A 47 11.98 -27.98 19.69
N THR A 48 12.68 -28.20 18.58
CA THR A 48 12.27 -27.71 17.26
C THR A 48 10.94 -28.32 16.82
N GLN A 49 10.75 -29.63 17.03
CA GLN A 49 9.46 -30.27 16.76
C GLN A 49 8.34 -29.72 17.64
N LEU A 50 8.61 -29.47 18.92
CA LEU A 50 7.65 -28.83 19.81
C LEU A 50 7.27 -27.43 19.29
N LYS A 51 8.24 -26.61 18.89
CA LYS A 51 7.99 -25.28 18.29
C LYS A 51 7.17 -25.37 17.00
N ILE A 52 7.36 -26.42 16.20
CA ILE A 52 6.61 -26.62 14.96
C ILE A 52 5.13 -26.96 15.23
N CYS A 53 4.86 -27.77 16.26
CA CYS A 53 3.53 -28.25 16.59
C CYS A 53 2.77 -27.37 17.59
N SER A 54 3.42 -26.35 18.15
CA SER A 54 2.81 -25.49 19.17
C SER A 54 1.73 -24.57 18.60
N ASP A 55 0.71 -24.33 19.41
CA ASP A 55 -0.29 -23.30 19.11
C ASP A 55 0.21 -21.94 19.61
N TYR A 56 0.24 -20.96 18.72
CA TYR A 56 0.66 -19.58 18.98
C TYR A 56 -0.52 -18.60 19.06
N SER A 57 -1.78 -19.09 19.05
CA SER A 57 -2.99 -18.27 19.04
C SER A 57 -3.06 -17.22 20.15
N SER A 58 -2.47 -17.50 21.33
CA SER A 58 -2.44 -16.59 22.47
C SER A 58 -1.45 -15.43 22.33
N CYS A 59 -0.37 -15.60 21.55
CA CYS A 59 0.72 -14.63 21.43
C CYS A 59 0.93 -14.09 20.00
N ASP A 60 0.19 -14.59 19.01
CA ASP A 60 0.24 -14.17 17.62
C ASP A 60 -1.13 -13.66 17.11
N PRO A 61 -1.58 -12.47 17.54
CA PRO A 61 -2.81 -11.88 17.02
C PRO A 61 -2.71 -11.53 15.53
N SER A 62 -1.50 -11.38 15.00
CA SER A 62 -1.24 -10.97 13.62
C SER A 62 -1.32 -12.12 12.60
N GLY A 63 -1.28 -13.37 13.08
CA GLY A 63 -1.23 -14.56 12.23
C GLY A 63 0.11 -14.76 11.51
N LEU A 64 1.22 -14.28 12.09
CA LEU A 64 2.59 -14.52 11.62
C LEU A 64 2.89 -16.01 11.45
N ASN A 65 2.47 -16.87 12.37
CA ASN A 65 2.68 -18.31 12.31
C ASN A 65 2.02 -18.90 11.05
N ASN A 66 0.77 -18.55 10.82
CA ASN A 66 0.01 -19.01 9.65
C ASN A 66 0.66 -18.50 8.35
N PHE A 67 1.20 -17.28 8.37
CA PHE A 67 1.96 -16.75 7.25
C PHE A 67 3.23 -17.58 6.95
N LEU A 68 4.00 -17.94 7.97
CA LEU A 68 5.20 -18.78 7.82
C LEU A 68 4.84 -20.19 7.33
N GLN A 69 3.78 -20.79 7.89
CA GLN A 69 3.28 -22.12 7.51
C GLN A 69 2.85 -22.23 6.05
N LYS A 70 2.40 -21.13 5.42
CA LYS A 70 2.07 -21.12 3.99
C LYS A 70 3.26 -21.43 3.09
N LEU A 71 4.48 -21.10 3.53
CA LEU A 71 5.70 -21.43 2.79
C LEU A 71 6.17 -22.85 3.09
N ASP A 72 6.21 -23.19 4.38
CA ASP A 72 6.61 -24.49 4.90
C ASP A 72 6.14 -24.64 6.35
N LYS A 73 5.54 -25.78 6.69
CA LYS A 73 5.08 -26.04 8.07
C LYS A 73 6.23 -25.96 9.08
N SER A 74 7.44 -26.34 8.67
CA SER A 74 8.62 -26.29 9.52
C SER A 74 9.03 -24.87 9.92
N TYR A 75 8.58 -23.83 9.21
CA TYR A 75 8.93 -22.44 9.54
C TYR A 75 8.24 -21.92 10.80
N SER A 76 7.23 -22.64 11.31
CA SER A 76 6.64 -22.38 12.63
C SER A 76 7.68 -22.39 13.76
N GLN A 77 8.84 -23.05 13.54
CA GLN A 77 9.96 -23.03 14.48
C GLN A 77 10.53 -21.62 14.77
N TYR A 78 10.31 -20.66 13.86
CA TYR A 78 10.81 -19.29 13.96
C TYR A 78 9.81 -18.32 14.60
N THR A 79 8.53 -18.69 14.65
CA THR A 79 7.41 -17.85 15.08
C THR A 79 7.68 -17.20 16.44
N TYR A 80 8.00 -18.02 17.46
CA TYR A 80 8.19 -17.52 18.81
C TYR A 80 9.30 -16.46 18.91
N LYS A 81 10.45 -16.71 18.28
CA LYS A 81 11.60 -15.80 18.35
C LYS A 81 11.34 -14.51 17.56
N MET A 82 10.62 -14.60 16.44
CA MET A 82 10.18 -13.40 15.71
C MET A 82 9.23 -12.55 16.57
N LEU A 83 8.22 -13.15 17.20
CA LEU A 83 7.28 -12.44 18.07
C LEU A 83 7.98 -11.81 19.29
N LEU A 84 8.92 -12.54 19.91
CA LEU A 84 9.73 -12.05 21.02
C LEU A 84 10.53 -10.78 20.64
N ASN A 85 11.03 -10.72 19.39
CA ASN A 85 11.73 -9.56 18.84
C ASN A 85 10.77 -8.45 18.36
N GLY A 86 9.46 -8.55 18.66
CA GLY A 86 8.45 -7.58 18.27
C GLY A 86 8.04 -7.63 16.80
N ILE A 87 8.41 -8.69 16.07
CA ILE A 87 8.04 -8.86 14.66
C ILE A 87 6.64 -9.47 14.58
N ASN A 88 5.78 -8.85 13.79
CA ASN A 88 4.42 -9.30 13.52
C ASN A 88 4.11 -9.13 12.02
N LEU A 89 2.96 -9.62 11.56
CA LEU A 89 2.60 -9.56 10.14
C LEU A 89 2.50 -8.11 9.59
N GLU A 90 2.21 -7.12 10.45
CA GLU A 90 2.06 -5.73 10.05
C GLU A 90 3.41 -5.08 9.72
N ASN A 91 4.43 -5.37 10.53
CA ASN A 91 5.76 -4.78 10.41
C ASN A 91 6.76 -5.64 9.62
N ILE A 92 6.43 -6.91 9.32
CA ILE A 92 7.33 -7.84 8.62
C ILE A 92 7.81 -7.32 7.26
N SER A 93 6.96 -6.56 6.56
CA SER A 93 7.25 -5.94 5.25
C SER A 93 8.36 -4.87 5.30
N SER A 94 8.70 -4.37 6.48
CA SER A 94 9.68 -3.30 6.70
C SER A 94 11.06 -3.81 7.12
N LEU A 95 11.19 -5.11 7.37
CA LEU A 95 12.43 -5.71 7.88
C LEU A 95 13.56 -5.71 6.84
N ASN A 96 14.79 -5.73 7.33
CA ASN A 96 15.97 -6.07 6.55
C ASN A 96 16.30 -7.56 6.68
N LYS A 97 17.00 -8.10 5.69
CA LYS A 97 17.39 -9.51 5.64
C LYS A 97 18.20 -9.94 6.88
N ASP A 98 19.04 -9.06 7.39
CA ASP A 98 19.93 -9.34 8.52
C ASP A 98 19.16 -9.57 9.83
N PHE A 99 17.96 -9.00 9.98
CA PHE A 99 17.11 -9.24 11.16
C PHE A 99 16.60 -10.67 11.24
N LEU A 100 16.55 -11.40 10.12
CA LEU A 100 16.15 -12.82 10.14
C LEU A 100 17.16 -13.67 10.92
N GLU A 101 18.45 -13.33 10.90
CA GLU A 101 19.46 -14.01 11.72
C GLU A 101 19.22 -13.80 13.21
N GLN A 102 18.90 -12.56 13.61
CA GLN A 102 18.56 -12.23 14.99
C GLN A 102 17.30 -12.96 15.49
N CYS A 103 16.44 -13.38 14.56
CA CYS A 103 15.26 -14.19 14.84
C CYS A 103 15.51 -15.70 14.83
N GLY A 104 16.78 -16.13 14.74
CA GLY A 104 17.15 -17.54 14.74
C GLY A 104 17.03 -18.23 13.38
N VAL A 105 16.79 -17.49 12.28
CA VAL A 105 16.80 -18.04 10.92
C VAL A 105 18.23 -18.11 10.39
N ILE A 106 19.00 -19.05 10.95
CA ILE A 106 20.42 -19.24 10.61
C ILE A 106 20.58 -19.91 9.25
N ASN A 107 19.68 -20.84 8.90
CA ASN A 107 19.73 -21.57 7.64
C ASN A 107 19.55 -20.63 6.44
N SER A 108 20.59 -20.53 5.60
CA SER A 108 20.61 -19.65 4.43
C SER A 108 19.46 -19.90 3.46
N PHE A 109 19.04 -21.15 3.28
CA PHE A 109 17.93 -21.49 2.39
C PHE A 109 16.59 -21.00 2.95
N HIS A 110 16.35 -21.19 4.26
CA HIS A 110 15.14 -20.69 4.91
C HIS A 110 15.10 -19.17 4.88
N LYS A 111 16.25 -18.54 5.13
CA LYS A 111 16.43 -17.09 5.08
C LYS A 111 16.06 -16.53 3.70
N GLU A 112 16.58 -17.10 2.60
CA GLU A 112 16.22 -16.65 1.26
C GLU A 112 14.73 -16.85 0.94
N ARG A 113 14.14 -17.99 1.32
CA ARG A 113 12.72 -18.25 1.04
C ARG A 113 11.79 -17.31 1.80
N ILE A 114 12.04 -17.12 3.10
CA ILE A 114 11.27 -16.19 3.94
C ILE A 114 11.46 -14.76 3.42
N TRP A 115 12.70 -14.37 3.10
CA TRP A 115 13.00 -13.04 2.58
C TRP A 115 12.37 -12.75 1.22
N GLY A 116 12.35 -13.72 0.32
CA GLY A 116 11.66 -13.61 -0.98
C GLY A 116 10.18 -13.30 -0.79
N MET A 117 9.50 -14.02 0.11
CA MET A 117 8.10 -13.77 0.41
C MET A 117 7.86 -12.38 1.03
N ILE A 118 8.74 -11.91 1.90
CA ILE A 118 8.65 -10.56 2.49
C ILE A 118 8.80 -9.49 1.40
N LYS A 119 9.69 -9.69 0.42
CA LYS A 119 9.83 -8.80 -0.73
C LYS A 119 8.58 -8.76 -1.61
N ASP A 120 7.94 -9.90 -1.82
CA ASP A 120 6.70 -9.98 -2.60
C ASP A 120 5.57 -9.24 -1.88
N LEU A 121 5.44 -9.41 -0.55
CA LEU A 121 4.51 -8.64 0.28
C LEU A 121 4.75 -7.13 0.17
N LYS A 122 6.01 -6.71 0.26
CA LYS A 122 6.39 -5.30 0.15
C LYS A 122 6.01 -4.73 -1.23
N SER A 123 6.32 -5.48 -2.28
CA SER A 123 6.00 -5.10 -3.66
C SER A 123 4.50 -4.97 -3.89
N MET A 124 3.69 -5.92 -3.39
CA MET A 124 2.23 -5.85 -3.46
C MET A 124 1.67 -4.66 -2.67
N LYS A 125 2.18 -4.42 -1.46
CA LYS A 125 1.76 -3.28 -0.62
C LYS A 125 2.08 -1.96 -1.32
N ASP A 126 3.26 -1.84 -1.91
CA ASP A 126 3.68 -0.67 -2.68
C ASP A 126 2.82 -0.48 -3.94
N GLU A 127 2.44 -1.55 -4.64
CA GLU A 127 1.55 -1.48 -5.79
C GLU A 127 0.13 -1.04 -5.40
N VAL A 128 -0.42 -1.57 -4.31
CA VAL A 128 -1.72 -1.16 -3.76
C VAL A 128 -1.69 0.31 -3.32
N LEU A 129 -0.62 0.74 -2.65
CA LEU A 129 -0.40 2.13 -2.26
C LEU A 129 -0.29 3.05 -3.49
N ARG A 130 0.45 2.64 -4.52
CA ARG A 130 0.56 3.37 -5.79
C ARG A 130 -0.78 3.47 -6.51
N LYS A 131 -1.56 2.39 -6.56
CA LYS A 131 -2.90 2.35 -7.16
C LYS A 131 -3.91 3.19 -6.38
N SER A 132 -3.79 3.21 -5.05
CA SER A 132 -4.62 4.06 -4.20
C SER A 132 -4.28 5.53 -4.39
N ARG A 133 -2.99 5.89 -4.44
CA ARG A 133 -2.55 7.26 -4.74
C ARG A 133 -2.92 7.71 -6.15
N SER A 134 -2.81 6.83 -7.15
CA SER A 134 -3.20 7.16 -8.52
C SER A 134 -4.72 7.33 -8.65
N ASN A 135 -5.53 6.60 -7.89
CA ASN A 135 -6.98 6.81 -7.84
C ASN A 135 -7.37 8.10 -7.10
N LEU A 136 -6.61 8.51 -6.07
CA LEU A 136 -6.86 9.77 -5.35
C LEU A 136 -6.52 11.02 -6.17
N ASN A 137 -5.55 10.92 -7.08
CA ASN A 137 -5.10 12.04 -7.91
C ASN A 137 -5.77 12.10 -9.30
N LYS A 138 -6.66 11.16 -9.64
CA LYS A 138 -7.27 11.11 -10.97
C LYS A 138 -8.65 11.73 -10.94
N PHE A 139 -8.75 12.96 -11.42
CA PHE A 139 -10.04 13.63 -11.62
C PHE A 139 -10.87 12.85 -12.65
N ASP A 140 -12.14 12.60 -12.35
CA ASP A 140 -13.06 11.92 -13.26
C ASP A 140 -13.59 12.85 -14.35
N VAL A 141 -13.72 14.15 -14.04
CA VAL A 141 -14.26 15.17 -14.94
C VAL A 141 -13.36 16.40 -14.96
N PHE A 142 -12.97 16.81 -16.17
CA PHE A 142 -12.35 18.12 -16.40
C PHE A 142 -13.40 19.09 -16.96
N ILE A 143 -13.59 20.25 -16.34
CA ILE A 143 -14.51 21.30 -16.84
C ILE A 143 -13.71 22.49 -17.37
N SER A 144 -13.80 22.72 -18.69
CA SER A 144 -13.30 23.94 -19.33
C SER A 144 -14.44 24.95 -19.50
N TYR A 145 -14.17 26.22 -19.22
CA TYR A 145 -15.16 27.29 -19.29
C TYR A 145 -14.51 28.65 -19.59
N ARG A 146 -15.31 29.58 -20.11
CA ARG A 146 -14.88 30.97 -20.29
C ARG A 146 -14.96 31.73 -18.97
N ARG A 147 -13.86 32.28 -18.46
CA ARG A 147 -13.83 33.01 -17.17
C ARG A 147 -14.79 34.19 -17.09
N SER A 148 -14.95 34.93 -18.19
CA SER A 148 -15.72 36.17 -18.20
C SER A 148 -17.21 35.98 -17.91
N ASN A 149 -17.76 34.79 -18.17
CA ASN A 149 -19.21 34.55 -18.08
C ASN A 149 -19.65 33.09 -17.86
N GLY A 150 -18.71 32.14 -17.81
CA GLY A 150 -18.99 30.73 -17.55
C GLY A 150 -18.59 30.27 -16.14
N SER A 151 -18.01 31.14 -15.32
CA SER A 151 -17.49 30.80 -13.98
C SER A 151 -18.57 30.27 -13.04
N ASN A 152 -19.69 30.99 -12.91
CA ASN A 152 -20.78 30.63 -11.99
C ASN A 152 -21.34 29.24 -12.32
N LEU A 153 -21.57 28.94 -13.60
CA LEU A 153 -22.08 27.64 -14.04
C LEU A 153 -21.04 26.53 -13.85
N ALA A 154 -19.77 26.78 -14.12
CA ALA A 154 -18.71 25.80 -13.90
C ALA A 154 -18.54 25.43 -12.41
N SER A 155 -18.62 26.42 -11.51
CA SER A 155 -18.61 26.18 -10.06
C SER A 155 -19.84 25.40 -9.61
N LEU A 156 -21.02 25.73 -10.12
CA LEU A 156 -22.24 24.98 -9.81
C LEU A 156 -22.16 23.52 -10.27
N LEU A 157 -21.63 23.29 -11.48
CA LEU A 157 -21.42 21.95 -12.02
C LEU A 157 -20.39 21.16 -11.21
N LYS A 158 -19.32 21.80 -10.73
CA LYS A 158 -18.34 21.19 -9.83
C LYS A 158 -19.04 20.66 -8.57
N ILE A 159 -19.75 21.53 -7.86
CA ILE A 159 -20.46 21.16 -6.62
C ILE A 159 -21.44 20.02 -6.87
N TYR A 160 -22.24 20.10 -7.94
CA TYR A 160 -23.25 19.09 -8.26
C TYR A 160 -22.66 17.72 -8.59
N LEU A 161 -21.54 17.68 -9.31
CA LEU A 161 -20.84 16.45 -9.67
C LEU A 161 -20.09 15.86 -8.46
N GLU A 162 -19.49 16.71 -7.63
CA GLU A 162 -18.82 16.29 -6.38
C GLU A 162 -19.83 15.69 -5.39
N GLN A 163 -21.02 16.26 -5.26
CA GLN A 163 -22.12 15.68 -4.47
C GLN A 163 -22.57 14.29 -4.96
N ARG A 164 -22.32 13.98 -6.24
CA ARG A 164 -22.59 12.65 -6.84
C ARG A 164 -21.38 11.72 -6.79
N GLY A 165 -20.30 12.11 -6.12
CA GLY A 165 -19.11 11.31 -5.92
C GLY A 165 -18.08 11.37 -7.06
N PHE A 166 -18.19 12.32 -7.99
CA PHE A 166 -17.17 12.53 -9.02
C PHE A 166 -16.08 13.50 -8.56
N SER A 167 -14.82 13.18 -8.82
CA SER A 167 -13.73 14.13 -8.63
C SER A 167 -13.63 15.08 -9.82
N VAL A 168 -13.77 16.39 -9.61
CA VAL A 168 -13.88 17.39 -10.67
C VAL A 168 -12.75 18.42 -10.62
N TYR A 169 -12.10 18.65 -11.77
CA TYR A 169 -11.09 19.68 -11.93
C TYR A 169 -11.61 20.85 -12.75
N LEU A 170 -11.43 22.08 -12.25
CA LEU A 170 -11.71 23.31 -12.98
C LEU A 170 -10.42 23.90 -13.55
N ASP A 171 -10.48 24.38 -14.79
CA ASP A 171 -9.40 25.00 -15.59
C ASP A 171 -8.72 26.25 -14.93
N VAL A 172 -9.10 26.65 -13.71
CA VAL A 172 -8.73 27.94 -13.11
C VAL A 172 -8.03 27.86 -11.75
N GLU A 173 -8.02 26.72 -11.06
CA GLU A 173 -7.33 26.60 -9.75
C GLU A 173 -5.79 26.61 -9.84
N SER A 174 -5.19 26.49 -11.03
CA SER A 174 -3.73 26.46 -11.24
C SER A 174 -3.10 27.79 -11.70
N LEU A 175 -3.87 28.86 -11.85
CA LEU A 175 -3.44 30.06 -12.58
C LEU A 175 -3.02 31.28 -11.73
N GLN A 176 -2.68 31.09 -10.45
CA GLN A 176 -2.06 32.19 -9.67
C GLN A 176 -0.65 32.58 -10.13
N THR A 177 0.01 31.82 -11.02
CA THR A 177 1.42 32.08 -11.40
C THR A 177 1.71 32.23 -12.89
N GLY A 178 0.68 32.36 -13.75
CA GLY A 178 0.88 32.79 -15.14
C GLY A 178 1.70 31.84 -16.04
N GLN A 179 2.02 30.63 -15.60
CA GLN A 179 2.70 29.62 -16.40
C GLN A 179 1.75 28.47 -16.74
N PHE A 180 1.70 28.14 -18.04
CA PHE A 180 1.14 26.90 -18.55
C PHE A 180 1.92 25.72 -17.96
N THR A 181 1.47 25.22 -16.82
CA THR A 181 2.10 24.09 -16.16
C THR A 181 1.75 22.84 -16.94
N LYS A 182 2.75 22.02 -17.30
CA LYS A 182 2.56 20.70 -17.93
C LYS A 182 1.42 19.89 -17.28
N ASN A 183 1.26 20.08 -15.97
CA ASN A 183 0.19 19.54 -15.13
C ASN A 183 -1.22 19.66 -15.73
N LEU A 184 -1.57 20.75 -16.45
CA LEU A 184 -2.93 20.91 -16.98
C LEU A 184 -3.20 20.01 -18.17
N LEU A 185 -2.27 19.88 -19.11
CA LEU A 185 -2.39 18.92 -20.22
C LEU A 185 -2.35 17.49 -19.72
N ASP A 186 -1.54 17.21 -18.71
CA ASP A 186 -1.46 15.88 -18.11
C ASP A 186 -2.76 15.54 -17.37
N THR A 187 -3.35 16.49 -16.63
CA THR A 187 -4.69 16.35 -16.03
C THR A 187 -5.77 16.15 -17.09
N ILE A 188 -5.71 16.90 -18.19
CA ILE A 188 -6.62 16.67 -19.33
C ILE A 188 -6.36 15.28 -19.91
N LYS A 189 -5.14 14.77 -20.05
CA LYS A 189 -4.93 13.42 -20.58
C LYS A 189 -5.43 12.32 -19.63
N GLU A 190 -5.28 12.53 -18.33
CA GLU A 190 -5.61 11.55 -17.30
C GLU A 190 -7.12 11.47 -16.98
N THR A 191 -7.85 12.58 -17.16
CA THR A 191 -9.30 12.65 -16.90
C THR A 191 -10.10 11.79 -17.87
N LYS A 192 -11.15 11.11 -17.38
CA LYS A 192 -12.01 10.27 -18.24
C LYS A 192 -13.00 11.09 -19.05
N ASN A 193 -13.61 12.09 -18.43
CA ASN A 193 -14.67 12.90 -19.02
C ASN A 193 -14.21 14.34 -19.17
N PHE A 194 -14.64 14.99 -20.25
CA PHE A 194 -14.39 16.40 -20.49
C PHE A 194 -15.73 17.11 -20.73
N VAL A 195 -15.94 18.19 -19.99
CA VAL A 195 -17.12 19.05 -20.07
C VAL A 195 -16.67 20.44 -20.51
N LEU A 196 -17.29 20.94 -21.58
CA LEU A 196 -17.10 22.31 -22.03
C LEU A 196 -18.37 23.12 -21.74
N VAL A 197 -18.21 24.20 -20.98
CA VAL A 197 -19.28 25.16 -20.70
C VAL A 197 -19.32 26.20 -21.81
N LEU A 198 -20.36 26.16 -22.63
CA LEU A 198 -20.58 27.10 -23.75
C LEU A 198 -21.47 28.26 -23.32
N SER A 199 -20.90 29.23 -22.60
CA SER A 199 -21.54 30.52 -22.34
C SER A 199 -21.56 31.40 -23.61
N SER A 200 -22.35 32.48 -23.60
CA SER A 200 -22.34 33.49 -24.67
C SER A 200 -20.89 33.90 -24.97
N ASN A 201 -20.49 33.98 -26.24
CA ASN A 201 -19.16 34.45 -26.61
C ASN A 201 -17.99 33.59 -26.06
N ALA A 202 -18.25 32.36 -25.60
CA ALA A 202 -17.22 31.49 -25.02
C ALA A 202 -16.11 31.13 -26.02
N LEU A 203 -16.45 31.08 -27.31
CA LEU A 203 -15.56 30.67 -28.40
C LEU A 203 -15.02 31.85 -29.22
N ASP A 204 -15.42 33.09 -28.94
CA ASP A 204 -15.05 34.26 -29.77
C ASP A 204 -13.53 34.45 -29.86
N ARG A 205 -12.81 34.16 -28.78
CA ARG A 205 -11.33 34.23 -28.76
C ARG A 205 -10.63 32.98 -29.30
N CYS A 206 -11.39 31.94 -29.62
CA CYS A 206 -10.88 30.76 -30.30
C CYS A 206 -10.93 30.93 -31.83
N VAL A 207 -11.73 31.86 -32.33
CA VAL A 207 -11.77 32.23 -33.75
C VAL A 207 -10.44 32.89 -34.13
N ASP A 208 -9.82 32.41 -35.21
CA ASP A 208 -8.51 32.84 -35.73
C ASP A 208 -7.29 32.67 -34.80
N ASP A 209 -7.43 31.92 -33.71
CA ASP A 209 -6.33 31.61 -32.79
C ASP A 209 -5.40 30.51 -33.33
N LYS A 210 -4.70 30.80 -34.44
CA LYS A 210 -3.78 29.87 -35.11
C LYS A 210 -2.58 29.45 -34.24
N LYS A 211 -2.23 30.28 -33.24
CA LYS A 211 -1.15 29.99 -32.28
C LYS A 211 -1.64 29.20 -31.07
N CYS A 212 -2.95 28.92 -30.99
CA CYS A 212 -3.57 28.21 -29.89
C CYS A 212 -3.18 28.83 -28.56
N ASN A 213 -3.31 30.15 -28.40
CA ASN A 213 -2.97 30.87 -27.18
C ASN A 213 -4.14 30.93 -26.19
N ASP A 214 -5.37 30.76 -26.67
CA ASP A 214 -6.55 30.71 -25.80
C ASP A 214 -6.66 29.35 -25.11
N TRP A 215 -6.94 29.37 -23.81
CA TRP A 215 -7.00 28.18 -22.97
C TRP A 215 -8.13 27.24 -23.36
N VAL A 216 -9.28 27.78 -23.76
CA VAL A 216 -10.42 26.99 -24.23
C VAL A 216 -10.05 26.29 -25.54
N HIS A 217 -9.34 26.99 -26.42
CA HIS A 217 -8.85 26.42 -27.68
C HIS A 217 -7.78 25.33 -27.44
N ARG A 218 -6.82 25.56 -26.52
CA ARG A 218 -5.82 24.55 -26.13
C ARG A 218 -6.46 23.30 -25.55
N ALA A 219 -7.43 23.44 -24.65
CA ALA A 219 -8.14 22.31 -24.05
C ALA A 219 -8.88 21.50 -25.13
N GLN A 220 -9.56 22.17 -26.07
CA GLN A 220 -10.23 21.52 -27.19
C GLN A 220 -9.26 20.73 -28.08
N VAL A 221 -8.11 21.31 -28.43
CA VAL A 221 -7.07 20.63 -29.23
C VAL A 221 -6.49 19.43 -28.47
N ALA A 222 -6.22 19.58 -27.17
CA ALA A 222 -5.68 18.51 -26.33
C ALA A 222 -6.64 17.32 -26.22
N VAL A 223 -7.95 17.58 -26.08
CA VAL A 223 -8.97 16.52 -26.07
C VAL A 223 -9.14 15.90 -27.45
N ARG A 224 -9.12 16.71 -28.54
CA ARG A 224 -9.21 16.20 -29.92
C ARG A 224 -8.08 15.24 -30.26
N ASN A 225 -6.87 15.52 -29.78
CA ASN A 225 -5.71 14.65 -29.99
C ASN A 225 -5.75 13.37 -29.13
N ASN A 226 -6.70 13.25 -28.19
CA ASN A 226 -6.84 12.13 -27.29
C ASN A 226 -8.07 11.28 -27.67
N ILE A 227 -7.86 10.35 -28.61
CA ILE A 227 -8.90 9.57 -29.34
C ILE A 227 -9.79 8.73 -28.39
N SER A 228 -9.36 8.50 -27.15
CA SER A 228 -10.08 7.66 -26.17
C SER A 228 -11.14 8.40 -25.33
N LYS A 229 -11.38 9.70 -25.54
CA LYS A 229 -12.27 10.51 -24.67
C LYS A 229 -13.70 10.65 -25.19
N ARG A 230 -14.68 10.54 -24.28
CA ARG A 230 -16.09 10.90 -24.53
C ARG A 230 -16.30 12.39 -24.27
N TRP A 231 -16.74 13.11 -25.30
CA TRP A 231 -17.11 14.53 -25.19
C TRP A 231 -18.53 14.66 -24.66
N THR A 232 -18.73 15.42 -23.59
CA THR A 232 -20.08 15.86 -23.18
C THR A 232 -20.15 17.39 -23.32
N LEU A 233 -20.92 17.85 -24.30
CA LEU A 233 -21.14 19.27 -24.53
C LEU A 233 -22.38 19.72 -23.75
N LEU A 234 -22.20 20.59 -22.75
CA LEU A 234 -23.29 21.26 -22.07
C LEU A 234 -23.50 22.63 -22.73
N LYS A 235 -24.46 22.69 -23.65
CA LYS A 235 -24.88 23.92 -24.29
C LYS A 235 -25.75 24.71 -23.31
N MET A 236 -25.36 25.95 -22.98
CA MET A 236 -26.31 26.88 -22.37
C MET A 236 -27.36 27.23 -23.41
N MET A 237 -28.49 26.51 -23.44
CA MET A 237 -29.74 27.18 -23.77
C MET A 237 -30.07 28.04 -22.56
N TYR A 238 -30.20 29.35 -22.78
CA TYR A 238 -30.80 30.24 -21.81
C TYR A 238 -32.16 29.65 -21.42
N LEU A 239 -32.22 28.98 -20.27
CA LEU A 239 -33.47 28.71 -19.60
C LEU A 239 -33.92 30.09 -19.09
N LYS A 240 -34.82 30.72 -19.86
CA LYS A 240 -35.57 31.90 -19.44
C LYS A 240 -36.57 31.43 -18.36
N ILE A 241 -36.06 31.22 -17.17
CA ILE A 241 -36.81 30.97 -15.93
C ILE A 241 -36.10 31.90 -14.92
N THR A 242 -36.68 32.98 -14.42
CA THR A 242 -38.05 33.13 -13.90
C THR A 242 -38.42 34.62 -13.74
N LEU A 243 -39.74 34.90 -13.78
CA LEU A 243 -40.47 35.90 -12.97
C LEU A 243 -40.24 37.41 -13.21
N SER A 244 -41.01 37.97 -14.15
CA SER A 244 -42.09 38.97 -13.94
C SER A 244 -42.55 39.50 -15.28
#